data_AF-A0A388PXD3-F1
#
_entry.id   AF-A0A388PXD3-F1
#
_cell.length_a   1.000
_cell.length_b   1.000
_cell.length_c   1.000
_cell.angle_alpha   90.00
_cell.angle_beta   90.00
_cell.angle_gamma   90.00
#
_symmetry.space_group_name_H-M   'P 1'
#
loop_
_entity.id
_entity.type
_entity.pdbx_description
1 polymer ?
#
loop_
_entity_poly.entity_id
_entity_poly.type
_entity_poly.pdbx_seq_one_letter_code
_entity_poly.pdbx_strand_id
1 'polypeptide(L)'
;MTSKLYQLADKAVSWFERLLSYEMPNKQLPDSKLTLRNCTFKFKCGETWEGLEKTDVATTRKCNACNEYVYFIETDKRLAEAIKLNQCVAIAKEPLKIYVGSLRPLEEYNRIKLKKENNLN
;
A
#
# COMPACT_ATOMS: atom_id res chain seq x y z
N MET A 1 43.18 -41.72 -19.96
CA MET A 1 41.77 -42.18 -19.99
C MET A 1 41.00 -41.41 -18.94
N THR A 2 40.53 -40.21 -19.25
CA THR A 2 39.63 -39.47 -18.36
C THR A 2 38.21 -39.64 -18.89
N SER A 3 37.44 -40.39 -18.12
CA SER A 3 36.07 -40.80 -18.39
C SER A 3 35.20 -39.60 -18.79
N LYS A 4 34.40 -39.76 -19.85
CA LYS A 4 33.33 -38.81 -20.27
C LYS A 4 32.41 -38.39 -19.12
N LEU A 5 32.36 -39.16 -18.04
CA LEU A 5 31.61 -38.84 -16.82
C LEU A 5 32.19 -37.66 -16.04
N TYR A 6 33.51 -37.44 -16.05
CA TYR A 6 34.15 -36.35 -15.31
C TYR A 6 33.90 -34.97 -15.96
N GLN A 7 33.91 -34.90 -17.29
CA GLN A 7 33.64 -33.65 -18.02
C GLN A 7 32.18 -33.16 -17.90
N LEU A 8 31.25 -34.06 -17.57
CA LEU A 8 29.84 -33.71 -17.33
C LEU A 8 29.64 -33.14 -15.91
N ALA A 9 30.41 -33.64 -14.94
CA ALA A 9 30.37 -33.14 -13.57
C ALA A 9 30.89 -31.69 -13.47
N ASP A 10 31.99 -31.36 -14.17
CA ASP A 10 32.57 -30.01 -14.14
C ASP A 10 31.65 -28.95 -14.74
N LYS A 11 30.89 -29.31 -15.79
CA LYS A 11 29.88 -28.41 -16.38
C LYS A 11 28.71 -28.16 -15.41
N ALA A 12 28.29 -29.18 -14.65
CA ALA A 12 27.24 -29.05 -13.65
C ALA A 12 27.67 -28.18 -12.47
N VAL A 13 28.92 -28.29 -12.01
CA VAL A 13 29.47 -27.45 -10.93
C VAL A 13 29.55 -25.98 -11.35
N SER A 14 30.03 -25.69 -12.57
CA SER A 14 30.08 -24.31 -13.09
C SER A 14 28.70 -23.63 -13.20
N TRP A 15 27.67 -24.41 -13.53
CA TRP A 15 26.29 -23.92 -13.60
C TRP A 15 25.73 -23.62 -12.21
N PHE A 16 26.07 -24.43 -11.21
CA PHE A 16 25.64 -24.25 -9.83
C PHE A 16 26.30 -23.02 -9.16
N GLU A 17 27.58 -22.79 -9.39
CA GLU A 17 28.27 -21.59 -8.87
C GLU A 17 27.72 -20.30 -9.48
N ARG A 18 27.32 -20.33 -10.76
CA ARG A 18 26.67 -19.20 -11.44
C ARG A 18 25.28 -18.88 -10.91
N LEU A 19 24.58 -19.86 -10.35
CA LEU A 19 23.30 -19.67 -9.64
C LEU A 19 23.50 -19.13 -8.22
N LEU A 20 24.58 -19.53 -7.54
CA LEU A 20 24.93 -19.02 -6.21
C LEU A 20 25.48 -17.58 -6.25
N SER A 21 25.99 -17.12 -7.40
CA SER A 21 26.38 -15.73 -7.65
C SER A 21 25.29 -14.85 -8.26
N TYR A 22 24.10 -15.42 -8.55
CA TYR A 22 23.00 -14.65 -9.12
C TYR A 22 22.29 -13.90 -8.01
N GLU A 23 22.61 -12.61 -7.86
CA GLU A 23 21.83 -11.70 -7.03
C GLU A 23 20.38 -11.72 -7.53
N MET A 24 19.47 -12.12 -6.66
CA MET A 24 18.04 -12.07 -6.96
C MET A 24 17.68 -10.64 -7.33
N PRO A 25 17.08 -10.37 -8.51
CA PRO A 25 16.55 -9.05 -8.78
C PRO A 25 15.54 -8.75 -7.68
N ASN A 26 15.80 -7.66 -6.95
CA ASN A 26 14.96 -7.15 -5.88
C ASN A 26 13.52 -7.14 -6.38
N LYS A 27 12.74 -8.12 -5.95
CA LYS A 27 11.35 -8.22 -6.32
C LYS A 27 10.64 -7.17 -5.48
N GLN A 28 10.65 -5.93 -5.96
CA GLN A 28 9.75 -4.90 -5.47
C GLN A 28 8.37 -5.55 -5.35
N LEU A 29 7.89 -5.70 -4.11
CA LEU A 29 6.53 -6.16 -3.87
C LEU A 29 5.59 -5.25 -4.67
N PRO A 30 4.52 -5.79 -5.26
CA PRO A 30 3.59 -4.98 -6.04
C PRO A 30 3.16 -3.77 -5.21
N ASP A 31 3.28 -2.58 -5.82
CA ASP A 31 2.91 -1.23 -5.35
C ASP A 31 1.42 -1.15 -4.95
N SER A 32 1.03 -1.96 -3.99
CA SER A 32 -0.33 -2.06 -3.46
C SER A 32 -0.54 -1.11 -2.29
N LYS A 33 0.51 -0.42 -1.86
CA LYS A 33 0.48 0.50 -0.74
C LYS A 33 0.82 1.91 -1.21
N LEU A 34 -0.18 2.79 -1.22
CA LEU A 34 0.06 4.22 -1.43
C LEU A 34 1.01 4.74 -0.35
N THR A 35 2.22 5.15 -0.73
CA THR A 35 3.29 5.54 0.19
C THR A 35 3.39 7.06 0.35
N LEU A 36 2.66 7.58 1.34
CA LEU A 36 2.73 9.00 1.70
C LEU A 36 3.88 9.23 2.70
N ARG A 37 5.09 9.50 2.21
CA ARG A 37 6.31 9.69 3.03
C ARG A 37 6.51 11.17 3.37
N ASN A 38 6.69 11.46 4.67
CA ASN A 38 7.08 12.79 5.18
C ASN A 38 6.13 13.95 4.86
N CYS A 39 4.85 13.69 4.54
CA CYS A 39 3.87 14.76 4.37
C CYS A 39 2.96 14.86 5.59
N THR A 40 2.66 16.10 5.98
CA THR A 40 1.63 16.43 6.97
C THR A 40 0.37 16.83 6.25
N PHE A 41 -0.77 16.22 6.59
CA PHE A 41 -2.05 16.65 6.04
C PHE A 41 -2.41 18.04 6.56
N LYS A 42 -2.57 19.01 5.66
CA LYS A 42 -3.05 20.36 6.01
C LYS A 42 -4.49 20.33 6.52
N PHE A 43 -5.32 19.48 5.91
CA PHE A 43 -6.73 19.33 6.26
C PHE A 43 -7.15 17.88 6.05
N LYS A 44 -8.04 17.38 6.92
CA LYS A 44 -8.63 16.06 6.81
C LYS A 44 -10.14 16.17 6.99
N CYS A 45 -10.88 15.85 5.93
CA CYS A 45 -12.34 15.79 5.99
C CYS A 45 -12.80 14.57 6.80
N GLY A 46 -13.91 14.70 7.51
CA GLY A 46 -14.56 13.60 8.26
C GLY A 46 -15.49 12.74 7.40
N GLU A 47 -15.80 13.18 6.18
CA GLU A 47 -16.70 12.46 5.27
C GLU A 47 -16.09 11.17 4.72
N THR A 48 -16.95 10.19 4.48
CA THR A 48 -16.58 8.93 3.82
C THR A 48 -16.76 9.06 2.32
N TRP A 49 -16.03 8.27 1.53
CA TRP A 49 -16.16 8.29 0.07
C TRP A 49 -17.62 8.04 -0.36
N GLU A 50 -18.30 7.13 0.34
CA GLU A 50 -19.69 6.75 0.16
C GLU A 50 -20.68 7.89 0.45
N GLY A 51 -20.33 8.80 1.36
CA GLY A 51 -21.14 9.96 1.73
C GLY A 51 -21.00 11.16 0.80
N LEU A 52 -20.04 11.15 -0.13
CA LEU A 52 -19.85 12.23 -1.10
C LEU A 52 -20.88 12.17 -2.23
N GLU A 53 -21.22 13.35 -2.76
CA GLU A 53 -22.12 13.47 -3.91
C GLU A 53 -21.46 12.89 -5.17
N LYS A 54 -22.16 11.98 -5.85
CA LYS A 54 -21.67 11.35 -7.07
C LYS A 54 -21.67 12.37 -8.21
N THR A 55 -20.61 12.37 -9.02
CA THR A 55 -20.56 13.13 -10.27
C THR A 55 -20.66 12.16 -11.45
N ASP A 56 -20.70 12.70 -12.67
CA ASP A 56 -20.69 11.92 -13.92
C ASP A 56 -19.45 11.05 -14.06
N VAL A 57 -18.36 11.40 -13.37
CA VAL A 57 -17.08 10.68 -13.39
C VAL A 57 -16.98 9.77 -12.17
N ALA A 58 -16.88 8.45 -12.38
CA ALA A 58 -16.85 7.48 -11.30
C ALA A 58 -15.71 7.69 -10.27
N THR A 59 -14.57 8.25 -10.71
CA THR A 59 -13.40 8.53 -9.88
C THR A 59 -13.43 9.89 -9.21
N THR A 60 -14.49 10.69 -9.42
CA THR A 60 -14.60 12.05 -8.88
C THR A 60 -15.93 12.19 -8.15
N ARG A 61 -15.88 12.73 -6.95
CA ARG A 61 -17.08 13.07 -6.18
C ARG A 61 -16.99 14.47 -5.65
N LYS A 62 -18.12 15.06 -5.27
CA LYS A 62 -18.17 16.39 -4.67
C LYS A 62 -18.41 16.27 -3.17
N CYS A 63 -17.60 16.97 -2.39
CA CYS A 63 -17.80 17.05 -0.94
C CYS A 63 -18.61 18.29 -0.60
N ASN A 64 -19.76 18.11 0.06
CA ASN A 64 -20.59 19.25 0.48
C ASN A 64 -20.03 19.98 1.72
N ALA A 65 -19.20 19.30 2.53
CA ALA A 65 -18.61 19.90 3.74
C ALA A 65 -17.45 20.85 3.42
N CYS A 66 -16.58 20.50 2.47
CA CYS A 66 -15.48 21.36 2.04
C CYS A 66 -15.72 22.07 0.69
N ASN A 67 -16.85 21.76 0.01
CA ASN A 67 -17.24 22.30 -1.30
C ASN A 67 -16.18 22.11 -2.41
N GLU A 68 -15.36 21.07 -2.31
CA GLU A 68 -14.29 20.75 -3.25
C GLU A 68 -14.58 19.42 -3.98
N TYR A 69 -13.98 19.27 -5.16
CA TYR A 69 -13.97 17.99 -5.87
C TYR A 69 -12.92 17.06 -5.26
N VAL A 70 -13.36 15.86 -4.93
CA VAL A 70 -12.56 14.79 -4.33
C VAL A 70 -12.26 13.75 -5.39
N TYR A 71 -10.97 13.50 -5.62
CA TYR A 71 -10.49 12.53 -6.58
C TYR A 71 -10.11 11.22 -5.88
N PHE A 72 -10.61 10.10 -6.39
CA PHE A 72 -10.23 8.78 -5.91
C PHE A 72 -8.85 8.40 -6.45
N ILE A 73 -7.91 8.15 -5.54
CA ILE A 73 -6.51 7.87 -5.89
C ILE A 73 -6.19 6.42 -5.55
N GLU A 74 -5.70 5.71 -6.56
CA GLU A 74 -5.32 4.30 -6.49
C GLU A 74 -3.81 4.08 -6.62
N THR A 75 -3.07 5.04 -7.20
CA THR A 75 -1.62 4.89 -7.47
C THR A 75 -0.80 6.05 -6.92
N ASP A 76 0.45 5.77 -6.52
CA ASP A 76 1.36 6.76 -5.93
C ASP A 76 1.71 7.87 -6.92
N LYS A 77 1.75 7.56 -8.21
CA LYS A 77 1.97 8.54 -9.27
C LYS A 77 0.85 9.59 -9.28
N ARG A 78 -0.41 9.14 -9.28
CA ARG A 78 -1.58 10.03 -9.25
C ARG A 78 -1.67 10.81 -7.94
N LEU A 79 -1.27 10.19 -6.83
CA LEU A 79 -1.18 10.86 -5.54
C LEU A 79 -0.18 12.02 -5.59
N ALA A 80 1.01 11.79 -6.13
CA ALA A 80 2.04 12.81 -6.26
C ALA A 80 1.60 13.98 -7.16
N GLU A 81 0.89 13.68 -8.26
CA GLU A 81 0.29 14.70 -9.13
C GLU A 81 -0.79 15.51 -8.39
N ALA A 82 -1.69 14.85 -7.67
CA ALA A 82 -2.74 15.51 -6.90
C ALA A 82 -2.19 16.40 -5.78
N ILE A 83 -1.11 15.96 -5.11
CA ILE A 83 -0.41 16.77 -4.09
C ILE A 83 0.17 18.03 -4.72
N LYS A 84 0.82 17.94 -5.89
CA LYS A 84 1.37 19.12 -6.59
C LYS A 84 0.29 20.13 -6.98
N LEU A 85 -0.92 19.64 -7.28
CA LEU A 85 -2.07 20.46 -7.66
C LEU A 85 -2.90 20.91 -6.44
N ASN A 86 -2.50 20.57 -5.22
CA ASN A 86 -3.27 20.83 -3.98
C ASN A 86 -4.73 20.33 -4.04
N GLN A 87 -4.95 19.19 -4.69
CA GLN A 87 -6.29 18.62 -4.86
C GLN A 87 -6.77 17.86 -3.61
N CYS A 88 -8.08 17.83 -3.39
CA CYS A 88 -8.69 16.97 -2.39
C CYS A 88 -8.70 15.52 -2.90
N VAL A 89 -8.18 14.59 -2.09
CA VAL A 89 -8.02 13.19 -2.50
C VAL A 89 -8.67 12.23 -1.51
N ALA A 90 -9.32 11.22 -2.05
CA ALA A 90 -9.75 10.04 -1.31
C ALA A 90 -8.79 8.89 -1.62
N ILE A 91 -8.21 8.32 -0.57
CA ILE A 91 -7.22 7.25 -0.67
C ILE A 91 -7.87 5.95 -0.22
N ALA A 92 -7.85 4.93 -1.07
CA ALA A 92 -8.26 3.58 -0.70
C ALA A 92 -7.31 3.05 0.37
N LYS A 93 -7.84 2.72 1.55
CA LYS A 93 -7.06 2.02 2.58
C LYS A 93 -7.20 0.53 2.31
N GLU A 94 -6.07 -0.15 2.16
CA GLU A 94 -6.10 -1.60 2.28
C GLU A 94 -6.56 -1.98 3.70
N PRO A 95 -7.41 -3.01 3.84
CA PRO A 95 -7.78 -3.51 5.15
C PRO A 95 -6.50 -3.93 5.89
N LEU A 96 -6.36 -3.48 7.13
CA LEU A 96 -5.26 -3.91 7.99
C LEU A 96 -5.31 -5.44 8.11
N LYS A 97 -4.26 -6.12 7.64
CA LYS A 97 -4.10 -7.56 7.88
C LYS A 97 -3.75 -7.76 9.35
N ILE A 98 -4.75 -8.08 10.16
CA ILE A 98 -4.57 -8.42 11.57
C ILE A 98 -4.21 -9.90 11.64
N TYR A 99 -2.97 -10.21 11.99
CA TYR A 99 -2.56 -11.58 12.27
C TYR A 99 -2.91 -11.95 13.71
N VAL A 100 -3.43 -13.16 13.90
CA VAL A 100 -3.71 -13.70 15.23
C VAL A 100 -2.37 -13.85 15.97
N GLY A 101 -2.27 -13.27 17.18
CA GLY A 101 -1.05 -13.28 17.98
C GLY A 101 -0.09 -12.11 17.78
N SER A 102 -0.34 -11.19 16.85
CA SER A 102 0.45 -9.95 16.78
C SER A 102 0.13 -9.04 17.96
N LEU A 103 1.18 -8.51 18.61
CA LEU A 103 1.04 -7.39 19.55
C LEU A 103 0.45 -6.21 18.78
N ARG A 104 -0.83 -5.86 19.04
CA ARG A 104 -1.40 -4.65 18.46
C ARG A 104 -0.65 -3.44 19.01
N PRO A 105 -0.39 -2.40 18.20
CA PRO A 105 0.04 -1.12 18.74
C PRO A 105 -0.92 -0.67 19.85
N LEU A 106 -0.37 -0.27 21.01
CA LEU A 106 -1.14 0.02 22.22
C LEU A 106 -2.27 1.04 21.98
N GLU A 107 -2.06 1.98 21.06
CA GLU A 107 -3.04 3.00 20.67
C GLU A 107 -4.31 2.41 20.05
N GLU A 108 -4.19 1.35 19.25
CA GLU A 108 -5.33 0.69 18.63
C GLU A 108 -6.07 -0.21 19.62
N TYR A 109 -5.35 -0.87 20.53
CA TYR A 109 -5.95 -1.59 21.65
C TYR A 109 -6.80 -0.65 22.51
N ASN A 110 -6.24 0.51 22.90
CA ASN A 110 -6.95 1.50 23.71
C ASN A 110 -8.18 2.07 22.98
N ARG A 111 -8.06 2.37 21.68
CA ARG A 111 -9.20 2.85 20.87
C ARG A 111 -10.33 1.83 20.82
N ILE A 112 -10.02 0.55 20.63
CA ILE A 112 -11.01 -0.54 20.58
C ILE A 112 -11.63 -0.76 21.96
N LYS A 113 -10.81 -0.73 23.02
CA LYS A 113 -11.29 -0.84 24.40
C LYS A 113 -12.27 0.30 24.74
N LEU A 114 -11.92 1.55 24.41
CA LEU A 114 -12.79 2.71 24.61
C LEU A 114 -14.08 2.64 23.79
N LYS A 115 -14.04 2.12 22.55
CA LYS A 115 -15.26 1.92 21.75
C LYS A 115 -16.20 0.88 22.38
N LYS A 116 -15.65 -0.23 22.89
CA LYS A 116 -16.42 -1.25 23.60
C LYS A 116 -17.01 -0.73 24.91
N GLU A 117 -16.24 0.04 25.68
CA GLU A 117 -16.70 0.63 26.94
C GLU A 117 -17.82 1.65 26.72
N ASN A 118 -17.82 2.36 25.58
CA ASN A 118 -18.81 3.39 25.29
C ASN A 118 -19.95 2.92 24.36
N ASN A 119 -20.08 1.61 24.07
CA ASN A 119 -21.12 1.03 23.19
C ASN A 119 -21.29 1.77 21.83
N LEU A 120 -20.22 2.34 21.29
CA LEU A 120 -20.24 2.99 19.97
C LEU A 120 -19.82 1.97 18.92
N ASN A 121 -20.78 1.54 18.11
CA ASN A 121 -20.58 0.71 16.91
C ASN A 121 -19.73 1.46 15.87
#